data_AF-A0A0W8I2P1-F1
#
_entry.id   AF-A0A0W8I2P1-F1
#
_cell.length_a   1.000
_cell.length_b   1.000
_cell.length_c   1.000
_cell.angle_alpha   90.00
_cell.angle_beta   90.00
_cell.angle_gamma   90.00
#
_symmetry.space_group_name_H-M   'P 1'
#
loop_
_entity.id
_entity.type
_entity.pdbx_description
1 polymer ?
#
loop_
_entity_poly.entity_id
_entity_poly.type
_entity_poly.pdbx_seq_one_letter_code
_entity_poly.pdbx_strand_id
1 'polypeptide(L)'
;MRRALTMATVMSLAVLTGACSAEDEDAGTTPESSSQEESAENGDDAMQSGEEGMAVSDDPACQGFFAGQGTPLAERAATQRDVVGSGDDLDPVAFSEVTLLSGRLMTLAEEADEDHAALLERINAPFEEVNDAVVEEGTRTEDVIAIPDVDVSDSEAAQTELEEACAA
;
A
#
# COMPACT_ATOMS: atom_id res chain seq x y z
N MET A 1 32.94 -22.39 -27.26
CA MET A 1 31.88 -22.88 -28.18
C MET A 1 30.53 -22.49 -27.60
N ARG A 2 29.61 -22.01 -28.44
CA ARG A 2 28.24 -21.61 -28.08
C ARG A 2 27.29 -22.81 -28.00
N ARG A 3 26.13 -22.53 -27.36
CA ARG A 3 24.81 -23.20 -27.38
C ARG A 3 24.64 -24.27 -26.30
N ALA A 4 23.51 -24.45 -25.62
CA ALA A 4 22.23 -23.78 -25.37
C ALA A 4 21.32 -24.93 -24.90
N LEU A 5 20.44 -24.76 -23.90
CA LEU A 5 19.11 -25.39 -23.87
C LEU A 5 18.33 -24.99 -22.60
N THR A 6 17.20 -24.36 -22.87
CA THR A 6 16.06 -24.03 -22.03
C THR A 6 15.31 -25.28 -21.55
N MET A 7 14.80 -25.26 -20.31
CA MET A 7 13.59 -25.99 -19.97
C MET A 7 12.69 -25.12 -19.09
N ALA A 8 11.52 -24.82 -19.65
CA ALA A 8 10.38 -24.26 -18.95
C ALA A 8 9.74 -25.36 -18.08
N THR A 9 9.29 -25.00 -16.88
CA THR A 9 8.37 -25.83 -16.11
C THR A 9 7.25 -24.93 -15.60
N VAL A 10 6.13 -24.98 -16.32
CA VAL A 10 4.84 -24.45 -15.89
C VAL A 10 4.26 -25.45 -14.90
N MET A 11 3.95 -25.02 -13.67
CA MET A 11 3.07 -25.78 -12.79
C MET A 11 1.86 -24.93 -12.42
N SER A 12 0.73 -25.56 -12.66
CA SER A 12 -0.61 -25.01 -12.78
C SER A 12 -1.28 -24.67 -11.46
N LEU A 13 -2.18 -23.69 -11.57
CA LEU A 13 -3.33 -23.37 -10.72
C LEU A 13 -3.87 -24.51 -9.83
N ALA A 14 -4.07 -24.19 -8.56
CA ALA A 14 -5.15 -24.76 -7.74
C ALA A 14 -6.00 -23.61 -7.21
N VAL A 15 -7.11 -23.33 -7.90
CA VAL A 15 -8.20 -22.47 -7.42
C VAL A 15 -9.11 -23.37 -6.60
N LEU A 16 -9.18 -23.15 -5.29
CA LEU A 16 -10.17 -23.76 -4.39
C LEU A 16 -11.25 -22.72 -4.10
N THR A 17 -12.26 -22.68 -4.96
CA THR A 17 -13.56 -22.05 -4.68
C THR A 17 -14.34 -22.95 -3.73
N GLY A 18 -14.29 -22.63 -2.43
CA GLY A 18 -15.23 -23.16 -1.44
C GLY A 18 -16.54 -22.38 -1.51
N ALA A 19 -17.45 -22.79 -2.41
CA ALA A 19 -18.84 -22.34 -2.41
C ALA A 19 -19.69 -23.37 -1.69
N CYS A 20 -20.35 -22.92 -0.62
CA CYS A 20 -21.32 -23.68 0.16
C CYS A 20 -22.50 -24.17 -0.68
N SER A 21 -22.91 -25.38 -0.30
CA SER A 21 -24.00 -26.21 -0.80
C SER A 21 -25.37 -25.55 -0.90
N ALA A 22 -26.14 -25.89 -1.95
CA ALA A 22 -27.58 -26.13 -1.89
C ALA A 22 -28.08 -26.78 -3.21
N GLU A 23 -28.72 -27.95 -3.11
CA GLU A 23 -29.67 -28.64 -4.03
C GLU A 23 -29.68 -30.12 -3.57
N ASP A 24 -30.78 -30.85 -3.32
CA ASP A 24 -32.22 -30.66 -3.54
C ASP A 24 -33.01 -31.62 -2.61
N GLU A 25 -34.24 -31.21 -2.29
CA GLU A 25 -35.49 -32.00 -2.17
C GLU A 25 -35.55 -33.39 -1.48
N ASP A 26 -36.25 -33.46 -0.34
CA ASP A 26 -37.16 -34.59 -0.03
C ASP A 26 -38.33 -34.12 0.86
N ALA A 27 -39.44 -34.86 0.80
CA ALA A 27 -40.81 -34.39 0.92
C ALA A 27 -41.44 -34.52 2.30
N GLY A 28 -42.45 -33.67 2.58
CA GLY A 28 -43.64 -34.10 3.32
C GLY A 28 -44.15 -33.20 4.46
N THR A 29 -45.40 -32.77 4.30
CA THR A 29 -46.39 -32.38 5.33
C THR A 29 -46.57 -30.90 5.66
N THR A 30 -47.72 -30.38 5.21
CA THR A 30 -48.38 -29.09 5.49
C THR A 30 -49.14 -29.11 6.85
N PRO A 31 -49.76 -28.00 7.29
CA PRO A 31 -49.23 -26.85 8.05
C PRO A 31 -49.80 -26.77 9.48
N GLU A 32 -49.21 -25.96 10.37
CA GLU A 32 -50.01 -25.26 11.39
C GLU A 32 -49.37 -23.96 11.88
N SER A 33 -50.26 -23.00 12.09
CA SER A 33 -50.09 -21.59 12.45
C SER A 33 -49.46 -21.39 13.83
N SER A 34 -48.71 -20.30 14.03
CA SER A 34 -48.90 -19.35 15.16
C SER A 34 -47.87 -18.22 15.13
N SER A 35 -48.41 -17.01 15.20
CA SER A 35 -47.74 -15.71 15.32
C SER A 35 -46.82 -15.61 16.54
N GLN A 36 -45.70 -14.88 16.39
CA GLN A 36 -45.16 -14.05 17.47
C GLN A 36 -44.35 -12.88 16.89
N GLU A 37 -44.95 -11.69 16.94
CA GLU A 37 -44.23 -10.42 16.94
C GLU A 37 -43.49 -10.30 18.27
N GLU A 38 -42.18 -10.05 18.26
CA GLU A 38 -41.50 -9.33 19.33
C GLU A 38 -40.44 -8.38 18.74
N SER A 39 -40.62 -7.11 19.09
CA SER A 39 -39.75 -5.97 18.84
C SER A 39 -38.49 -6.01 19.71
N ALA A 40 -37.37 -5.55 19.17
CA ALA A 40 -36.25 -4.87 19.85
C ALA A 40 -35.27 -4.45 18.73
N GLU A 41 -35.13 -3.19 18.31
CA GLU A 41 -34.60 -2.00 19.02
C GLU A 41 -33.23 -2.22 19.71
N ASN A 42 -32.29 -1.33 19.38
CA ASN A 42 -30.86 -1.21 19.77
C ASN A 42 -29.87 -1.97 18.86
N GLY A 43 -28.86 -1.38 18.24
CA GLY A 43 -28.33 -0.01 18.12
C GLY A 43 -27.50 -0.01 16.83
N ASP A 44 -27.41 1.08 16.06
CA ASP A 44 -26.54 2.22 16.38
C ASP A 44 -25.25 1.80 17.12
N ASP A 45 -24.53 0.85 16.53
CA ASP A 45 -23.08 0.78 16.68
C ASP A 45 -22.48 1.08 15.31
N ALA A 46 -22.43 2.38 15.04
CA ALA A 46 -21.40 2.94 14.21
C ALA A 46 -20.06 2.32 14.64
N MET A 47 -19.52 1.41 13.82
CA MET A 47 -18.09 1.14 13.83
C MET A 47 -17.38 2.37 13.26
N GLN A 48 -17.46 3.47 14.00
CA GLN A 48 -16.46 4.51 13.96
C GLN A 48 -15.26 3.88 14.69
N SER A 49 -14.51 3.08 13.94
CA SER A 49 -13.14 2.72 14.31
C SER A 49 -12.44 4.05 14.51
N GLY A 50 -12.23 4.41 15.77
CA GLY A 50 -11.54 5.62 16.18
C GLY A 50 -10.09 5.54 15.76
N GLU A 51 -9.85 5.80 14.49
CA GLU A 51 -8.66 6.52 14.09
C GLU A 51 -9.00 7.98 14.35
N GLU A 52 -8.23 8.65 15.21
CA GLU A 52 -8.17 10.11 15.19
C GLU A 52 -7.47 10.52 13.89
N GLY A 53 -8.06 10.12 12.77
CA GLY A 53 -7.58 10.37 11.43
C GLY A 53 -7.89 11.82 11.09
N MET A 54 -6.89 12.50 10.55
CA MET A 54 -7.06 13.78 9.89
C MET A 54 -8.29 13.71 8.98
N ALA A 55 -9.12 14.75 8.95
CA ALA A 55 -10.14 14.85 7.91
C ALA A 55 -9.42 15.07 6.58
N VAL A 56 -9.29 13.99 5.79
CA VAL A 56 -8.64 14.00 4.49
C VAL A 56 -9.69 14.26 3.41
N SER A 57 -9.37 15.14 2.45
CA SER A 57 -10.18 15.38 1.25
C SER A 57 -10.56 14.08 0.54
N ASP A 58 -11.71 14.05 -0.15
CA ASP A 58 -12.15 12.91 -0.98
C ASP A 58 -11.29 12.70 -2.24
N ASP A 59 -10.26 13.53 -2.44
CA ASP A 59 -9.29 13.39 -3.52
C ASP A 59 -8.58 12.02 -3.46
N PRO A 60 -8.51 11.27 -4.58
CA PRO A 60 -7.88 9.95 -4.61
C PRO A 60 -6.40 9.93 -4.18
N ALA A 61 -5.63 10.98 -4.49
CA ALA A 61 -4.22 11.08 -4.09
C ALA A 61 -4.11 11.28 -2.58
N CYS A 62 -4.94 12.17 -2.02
CA CYS A 62 -5.03 12.40 -0.58
C CYS A 62 -5.45 11.12 0.17
N GLN A 63 -6.50 10.44 -0.30
CA GLN A 63 -6.97 9.18 0.30
C GLN A 63 -5.91 8.07 0.19
N GLY A 64 -5.27 7.95 -0.98
CA GLY A 64 -4.23 6.95 -1.21
C GLY A 64 -2.98 7.17 -0.35
N PHE A 65 -2.64 8.44 -0.07
CA PHE A 65 -1.46 8.79 0.71
C PHE A 65 -1.71 8.72 2.23
N PHE A 66 -2.84 9.26 2.71
CA PHE A 66 -3.11 9.45 4.14
C PHE A 66 -4.10 8.45 4.75
N ALA A 67 -4.98 7.83 3.97
CA ALA A 67 -6.11 7.03 4.49
C ALA A 67 -6.13 5.57 3.98
N GLY A 68 -4.98 5.05 3.54
CA GLY A 68 -4.86 3.69 3.00
C GLY A 68 -5.17 2.57 4.01
N GLN A 69 -5.41 1.36 3.50
CA GLN A 69 -5.58 0.18 4.35
C GLN A 69 -4.24 -0.26 4.97
N GLY A 70 -4.17 -0.30 6.30
CA GLY A 70 -2.94 -0.62 7.05
C GLY A 70 -2.20 0.64 7.49
N THR A 71 -0.86 0.60 7.56
CA THR A 71 -0.05 1.79 7.82
C THR A 71 -0.18 2.77 6.64
N PRO A 72 -0.62 4.02 6.86
CA PRO A 72 -0.71 5.04 5.81
C PRO A 72 0.59 5.22 5.04
N LEU A 73 0.50 5.57 3.76
CA LEU A 73 1.67 5.76 2.92
C LEU A 73 2.53 6.93 3.44
N ALA A 74 1.90 7.97 3.99
CA ALA A 74 2.55 9.08 4.66
C ALA A 74 3.47 8.65 5.84
N GLU A 75 2.98 7.75 6.70
CA GLU A 75 3.75 7.23 7.83
C GLU A 75 4.88 6.32 7.36
N ARG A 76 4.61 5.48 6.33
CA ARG A 76 5.66 4.66 5.72
C ARG A 76 6.73 5.51 5.05
N ALA A 77 6.35 6.59 4.36
CA ALA A 77 7.27 7.51 3.74
C ALA A 77 8.17 8.18 4.79
N ALA A 78 7.60 8.69 5.88
CA ALA A 78 8.39 9.24 6.99
C ALA A 78 9.37 8.21 7.57
N THR A 79 8.90 6.98 7.83
CA THR A 79 9.74 5.91 8.39
C THR A 79 10.92 5.55 7.46
N GLN A 80 10.66 5.38 6.16
CA GLN A 80 11.72 5.04 5.20
C GLN A 80 12.64 6.22 4.92
N ARG A 81 12.14 7.45 5.04
CA ARG A 81 12.95 8.66 4.95
C ARG A 81 13.98 8.72 6.07
N ASP A 82 13.60 8.39 7.31
CA ASP A 82 14.54 8.30 8.43
C ASP A 82 15.64 7.25 8.17
N VAL A 83 15.27 6.11 7.58
CA VAL A 83 16.22 5.05 7.21
C VAL A 83 17.19 5.56 6.14
N VAL A 84 16.71 6.10 5.02
CA VAL A 84 17.56 6.58 3.93
C VAL A 84 18.39 7.80 4.36
N GLY A 85 17.81 8.74 5.10
CA GLY A 85 18.47 9.95 5.57
C GLY A 85 19.54 9.70 6.64
N SER A 86 19.58 8.50 7.25
CA SER A 86 20.67 8.11 8.14
C SER A 86 21.98 7.83 7.39
N GLY A 87 21.90 7.47 6.10
CA GLY A 87 23.04 7.04 5.29
C GLY A 87 23.61 5.66 5.66
N ASP A 88 22.95 4.92 6.55
CA ASP A 88 23.37 3.57 6.92
C ASP A 88 23.13 2.58 5.77
N ASP A 89 24.02 1.57 5.65
CA ASP A 89 23.85 0.49 4.67
C ASP A 89 22.53 -0.26 4.89
N LEU A 90 21.86 -0.62 3.80
CA LEU A 90 20.60 -1.35 3.84
C LEU A 90 20.82 -2.85 3.71
N ASP A 91 19.98 -3.64 4.37
CA ASP A 91 19.82 -5.05 4.02
C ASP A 91 18.84 -5.21 2.84
N PRO A 92 18.79 -6.39 2.18
CA PRO A 92 17.89 -6.63 1.05
C PRO A 92 16.41 -6.42 1.36
N VAL A 93 15.98 -6.64 2.60
CA VAL A 93 14.59 -6.44 3.02
C VAL A 93 14.30 -4.94 3.11
N ALA A 94 15.13 -4.17 3.80
CA ALA A 94 15.01 -2.72 3.90
C ALA A 94 15.02 -2.06 2.52
N PHE A 95 15.96 -2.45 1.64
CA PHE A 95 15.98 -1.94 0.27
C PHE A 95 14.71 -2.30 -0.51
N SER A 96 14.16 -3.51 -0.34
CA SER A 96 12.90 -3.89 -0.98
C SER A 96 11.72 -3.03 -0.52
N GLU A 97 11.71 -2.57 0.74
CA GLU A 97 10.69 -1.66 1.24
C GLU A 97 10.81 -0.28 0.59
N VAL A 98 12.02 0.24 0.42
CA VAL A 98 12.30 1.49 -0.31
C VAL A 98 11.81 1.39 -1.76
N THR A 99 12.15 0.32 -2.48
CA THR A 99 11.69 0.11 -3.86
C THR A 99 10.16 0.00 -3.95
N LEU A 100 9.52 -0.73 -3.03
CA LEU A 100 8.06 -0.89 -3.01
C LEU A 100 7.34 0.42 -2.68
N LEU A 101 7.86 1.19 -1.74
CA LEU A 101 7.35 2.51 -1.42
C LEU A 101 7.47 3.44 -2.62
N SER A 102 8.64 3.48 -3.26
CA SER A 102 8.88 4.32 -4.44
C SER A 102 7.90 4.01 -5.56
N GLY A 103 7.71 2.72 -5.88
CA GLY A 103 6.74 2.33 -6.91
C GLY A 103 5.31 2.75 -6.60
N ARG A 104 4.89 2.71 -5.32
CA ARG A 104 3.56 3.15 -4.90
C ARG A 104 3.39 4.67 -4.99
N LEU A 105 4.42 5.43 -4.61
CA LEU A 105 4.39 6.89 -4.70
C LEU A 105 4.32 7.35 -6.16
N MET A 106 5.08 6.74 -7.06
CA MET A 106 4.99 7.02 -8.49
C MET A 106 3.61 6.69 -9.06
N THR A 107 3.05 5.51 -8.75
CA THR A 107 1.69 5.17 -9.19
C THR A 107 0.66 6.17 -8.69
N LEU A 108 0.80 6.62 -7.44
CA LEU A 108 -0.11 7.63 -6.89
C LEU A 108 0.05 8.98 -7.59
N ALA A 109 1.28 9.39 -7.90
CA ALA A 109 1.55 10.63 -8.64
C ALA A 109 0.98 10.59 -10.06
N GLU A 110 1.03 9.44 -10.74
CA GLU A 110 0.45 9.24 -12.07
C GLU A 110 -1.09 9.38 -12.09
N GLU A 111 -1.75 9.11 -10.97
CA GLU A 111 -3.20 9.18 -10.82
C GLU A 111 -3.69 10.53 -10.28
N ALA A 112 -2.78 11.34 -9.73
CA ALA A 112 -3.06 12.63 -9.13
C ALA A 112 -3.21 13.75 -10.17
N ASP A 113 -3.80 14.88 -9.78
CA ASP A 113 -3.69 16.12 -10.57
C ASP A 113 -2.27 16.71 -10.49
N GLU A 114 -2.00 17.71 -11.34
CA GLU A 114 -0.66 18.28 -11.54
C GLU A 114 -0.03 18.79 -10.23
N ASP A 115 -0.79 19.42 -9.34
CA ASP A 115 -0.26 20.00 -8.11
C ASP A 115 0.11 18.90 -7.10
N HIS A 116 -0.77 17.91 -6.91
CA HIS A 116 -0.50 16.77 -6.03
C HIS A 116 0.57 15.82 -6.59
N ALA A 117 0.61 15.60 -7.90
CA ALA A 117 1.64 14.80 -8.56
C ALA A 117 3.03 15.39 -8.31
N ALA A 118 3.19 16.70 -8.48
CA ALA A 118 4.46 17.38 -8.23
C ALA A 118 4.93 17.25 -6.77
N LEU A 119 3.99 17.28 -5.81
CA LEU A 119 4.31 17.04 -4.39
C LEU A 119 4.72 15.59 -4.14
N LEU A 120 4.00 14.62 -4.71
CA LEU A 120 4.32 13.19 -4.58
C LEU A 120 5.67 12.85 -5.20
N GLU A 121 6.03 13.45 -6.34
CA GLU A 121 7.36 13.30 -6.96
C GLU A 121 8.47 13.84 -6.04
N ARG A 122 8.29 15.02 -5.42
CA ARG A 122 9.24 15.57 -4.45
C ARG A 122 9.37 14.71 -3.19
N ILE A 123 8.26 14.15 -2.72
CA ILE A 123 8.27 13.19 -1.61
C ILE A 123 9.08 11.93 -2.01
N ASN A 124 8.94 11.48 -3.26
CA ASN A 124 9.57 10.25 -3.74
C ASN A 124 11.05 10.37 -4.11
N ALA A 125 11.51 11.58 -4.45
CA ALA A 125 12.86 11.86 -4.94
C ALA A 125 14.00 11.14 -4.17
N PRO A 126 14.07 11.15 -2.82
CA PRO A 126 15.15 10.47 -2.11
C PRO A 126 15.12 8.93 -2.28
N PHE A 127 13.94 8.34 -2.44
CA PHE A 127 13.82 6.89 -2.66
C PHE A 127 14.22 6.50 -4.08
N GLU A 128 13.92 7.35 -5.07
CA GLU A 128 14.38 7.17 -6.45
C GLU A 128 15.91 7.25 -6.52
N GLU A 129 16.52 8.24 -5.86
CA GLU A 129 17.98 8.38 -5.83
C GLU A 129 18.68 7.13 -5.27
N VAL A 130 18.15 6.56 -4.18
CA VAL A 130 18.66 5.29 -3.63
C VAL A 130 18.47 4.13 -4.61
N ASN A 131 17.28 3.98 -5.20
CA ASN A 131 17.01 2.91 -6.15
C ASN A 131 17.93 2.98 -7.37
N ASP A 132 18.13 4.18 -7.92
CA ASP A 132 18.98 4.42 -9.08
C ASP A 132 20.45 4.12 -8.77
N ALA A 133 20.95 4.57 -7.62
CA ALA A 133 22.32 4.29 -7.19
C ALA A 133 22.58 2.79 -7.04
N VAL A 134 21.67 2.06 -6.39
CA VAL A 134 21.81 0.60 -6.18
C VAL A 134 21.70 -0.16 -7.50
N VAL A 135 20.86 0.30 -8.44
CA VAL A 135 20.75 -0.29 -9.79
C VAL A 135 22.01 -0.02 -10.61
N GLU A 136 22.57 1.18 -10.55
CA GLU A 136 23.81 1.56 -11.24
C GLU A 136 24.99 0.73 -10.76
N GLU A 137 25.16 0.60 -9.44
CA GLU A 137 26.23 -0.20 -8.84
C GLU A 137 25.99 -1.72 -8.97
N GLY A 138 24.73 -2.13 -9.15
CA GLY A 138 24.35 -3.53 -9.34
C GLY A 138 24.39 -4.37 -8.05
N THR A 139 24.29 -3.72 -6.88
CA THR A 139 24.48 -4.31 -5.54
C THR A 139 23.20 -4.87 -4.91
N ARG A 140 22.05 -4.77 -5.59
CA ARG A 140 20.72 -5.19 -5.08
C ARG A 140 20.60 -6.62 -4.50
N THR A 141 21.55 -7.51 -4.79
CA THR A 141 21.55 -8.91 -4.32
C THR A 141 22.61 -9.19 -3.25
N GLU A 142 23.34 -8.17 -2.81
CA GLU A 142 24.34 -8.30 -1.76
C GLU A 142 23.67 -8.32 -0.38
N ASP A 143 24.32 -8.96 0.60
CA ASP A 143 23.80 -9.04 1.97
C ASP A 143 23.80 -7.68 2.68
N VAL A 144 24.61 -6.74 2.18
CA VAL A 144 24.74 -5.35 2.63
C VAL A 144 24.78 -4.48 1.38
N ILE A 145 23.87 -3.52 1.30
CA ILE A 145 23.67 -2.65 0.15
C ILE A 145 24.06 -1.24 0.58
N ALA A 146 25.22 -0.78 0.11
CA ALA A 146 25.64 0.61 0.32
C ALA A 146 24.70 1.56 -0.43
N ILE A 147 24.26 2.61 0.25
CA ILE A 147 23.43 3.68 -0.32
C ILE A 147 24.20 5.01 -0.27
N PRO A 148 23.90 5.97 -1.16
CA PRO A 148 24.47 7.30 -1.06
C PRO A 148 23.93 8.05 0.16
N ASP A 149 24.66 9.07 0.60
CA ASP A 149 24.11 10.10 1.49
C ASP A 149 23.09 10.94 0.71
N VAL A 150 21.81 10.84 1.06
CA VAL A 150 20.71 11.54 0.37
C VAL A 150 20.13 12.64 1.27
N ASP A 151 19.90 13.83 0.70
CA ASP A 151 19.19 14.90 1.40
C ASP A 151 17.68 14.66 1.34
N VAL A 152 17.05 14.55 2.50
CA VAL A 152 15.62 14.26 2.63
C VAL A 152 14.76 15.50 2.95
N SER A 153 15.38 16.67 3.11
CA SER A 153 14.72 17.88 3.61
C SER A 153 13.57 18.35 2.71
N ASP A 154 13.73 18.26 1.39
CA ASP A 154 12.65 18.65 0.45
C ASP A 154 11.49 17.65 0.48
N SER A 155 11.76 16.36 0.66
CA SER A 155 10.73 15.33 0.81
C SER A 155 9.86 15.55 2.06
N GLU A 156 10.47 15.98 3.18
CA GLU A 156 9.74 16.36 4.40
C GLU A 156 8.85 17.57 4.20
N ALA A 157 9.39 18.62 3.56
CA ALA A 157 8.65 19.83 3.25
C ALA A 157 7.47 19.53 2.32
N ALA A 158 7.70 18.77 1.25
CA ALA A 158 6.67 18.37 0.30
C ALA A 158 5.56 17.54 0.94
N GLN A 159 5.88 16.66 1.90
CA GLN A 159 4.85 15.93 2.65
C GLN A 159 3.99 16.87 3.50
N THR A 160 4.59 17.88 4.12
CA THR A 160 3.85 18.89 4.89
C THR A 160 2.94 19.71 3.97
N GLU A 161 3.45 20.14 2.81
CA GLU A 161 2.66 20.84 1.79
C GLU A 161 1.48 20.00 1.28
N LEU A 162 1.69 18.68 1.07
CA LEU A 162 0.63 17.75 0.68
C LEU A 162 -0.42 17.57 1.78
N GLU A 163 0.00 17.50 3.04
CA GLU A 163 -0.91 17.43 4.18
C GLU A 163 -1.80 18.68 4.27
N GLU A 164 -1.22 19.87 4.10
CA GLU A 164 -1.96 21.13 4.06
C GLU A 164 -2.94 21.19 2.88
N ALA A 165 -2.53 20.74 1.69
CA ALA A 165 -3.37 20.70 0.50
C ALA A 165 -4.57 19.74 0.68
N CYS A 166 -4.35 18.59 1.31
CA CYS A 166 -5.37 17.57 1.54
C CYS A 166 -6.32 17.87 2.70
N ALA A 167 -6.03 18.89 3.52
CA ALA A 167 -6.85 19.35 4.63
C ALA A 167 -7.80 20.51 4.29
N ALA A 168 -7.66 21.09 3.10
CA ALA A 168 -8.39 22.26 2.63
C ALA A 168 -9.73 21.91 1.96
#